data_AF-A0A2V5NJ55-F1
#
_entry.id   AF-A0A2V5NJ55-F1
#
_cell.length_a   1.000
_cell.length_b   1.000
_cell.length_c   1.000
_cell.angle_alpha   90.00
_cell.angle_beta   90.00
_cell.angle_gamma   90.00
#
_symmetry.space_group_name_H-M   'P 1'
#
loop_
_entity.id
_entity.type
_entity.pdbx_description
1 polymer ?
#
loop_
_entity_poly.entity_id
_entity_poly.type
_entity_poly.pdbx_seq_one_letter_code
_entity_poly.pdbx_strand_id
1 'polypeptide(L)' 'MIIWGGGADNSTYLNTGARYNPGTDSWTATSTTNAPKARSSHRAVWTGSEMIVWGGYDGTNFLNTGA' A
#
# COMPACT_ATOMS: atom_id res chain seq x y z
N MET A 1 -0.51 -7.47 10.87
CA MET A 1 -0.49 -7.45 9.38
C MET A 1 -0.60 -6.02 8.92
N ILE A 2 0.10 -5.64 7.85
CA ILE A 2 -0.08 -4.34 7.18
C ILE A 2 -0.51 -4.63 5.75
N ILE A 3 -1.52 -3.91 5.27
CA ILE A 3 -1.96 -3.91 3.88
C ILE A 3 -1.81 -2.50 3.32
N TRP A 4 -1.46 -2.39 2.05
CA TRP A 4 -1.33 -1.10 1.39
C TRP A 4 -1.59 -1.23 -0.10
N GLY A 5 -2.15 -0.17 -0.68
CA GLY A 5 -2.47 -0.09 -2.09
C GLY A 5 -3.54 -1.08 -2.54
N GLY A 6 -3.48 -1.49 -3.81
CA GLY A 6 -4.51 -2.31 -4.45
C GLY A 6 -5.44 -1.49 -5.33
N GLY A 7 -6.58 -2.09 -5.70
CA GLY A 7 -7.62 -1.45 -6.50
C GLY A 7 -8.95 -1.45 -5.74
N ALA A 8 -9.65 -0.32 -5.72
CA ALA A 8 -11.02 -0.21 -5.24
C ALA A 8 -12.03 -0.70 -6.29
N ASP A 9 -11.69 -0.56 -7.56
CA ASP A 9 -12.42 -1.08 -8.72
C ASP A 9 -11.43 -1.31 -9.88
N ASN A 10 -11.92 -1.59 -11.09
CA ASN A 10 -11.08 -1.84 -12.27
C ASN A 10 -10.24 -0.65 -12.75
N SER A 11 -10.52 0.57 -12.27
CA SER A 11 -9.91 1.83 -12.69
C SER A 11 -9.30 2.63 -11.53
N THR A 12 -9.74 2.39 -10.31
CA THR A 12 -9.34 3.16 -9.13
C THR A 12 -8.29 2.39 -8.33
N TYR A 13 -7.08 2.92 -8.32
CA TYR A 13 -5.98 2.39 -7.50
C TYR A 13 -5.88 3.15 -6.18
N LEU A 14 -5.38 2.49 -5.14
CA LEU A 14 -5.27 3.06 -3.80
C LEU A 14 -3.82 3.38 -3.44
N ASN A 15 -3.63 4.45 -2.67
CA ASN A 15 -2.40 4.79 -1.94
C ASN A 15 -2.61 4.74 -0.42
N THR A 16 -3.75 4.21 0.01
CA THR A 16 -4.11 4.02 1.41
C THR A 16 -3.70 2.63 1.87
N GLY A 17 -3.62 2.46 3.18
CA GLY A 17 -3.31 1.19 3.82
C GLY A 17 -3.88 1.12 5.21
N ALA A 18 -3.78 -0.06 5.81
CA ALA A 18 -4.23 -0.28 7.17
C ALA A 18 -3.34 -1.30 7.88
N ARG A 19 -3.15 -1.10 9.18
CA ARG A 19 -2.48 -2.04 10.08
C ARG A 19 -3.53 -2.74 10.93
N TYR A 20 -3.52 -4.07 10.88
CA TYR A 20 -4.37 -4.93 11.70
C TYR A 20 -3.76 -5.11 13.09
N ASN A 21 -4.57 -4.86 14.13
CA ASN A 21 -4.30 -5.19 15.52
C ASN A 21 -5.15 -6.41 15.93
N PRO A 22 -4.54 -7.59 16.13
CA PRO A 22 -5.26 -8.80 16.52
C PRO A 22 -5.77 -8.77 17.97
N GLY A 23 -5.19 -7.95 18.85
CA GLY A 23 -5.62 -7.87 20.25
C GLY A 23 -6.96 -7.16 20.44
N THR A 24 -7.33 -6.30 19.48
CA THR A 24 -8.58 -5.53 19.50
C THR A 24 -9.47 -5.82 18.29
N ASP A 25 -9.09 -6.80 17.47
CA ASP A 25 -9.70 -7.13 16.19
C ASP A 25 -10.06 -5.90 15.35
N SER A 26 -9.10 -4.99 15.19
CA SER A 26 -9.36 -3.70 14.56
C SER A 26 -8.25 -3.29 13.61
N TRP A 27 -8.63 -2.41 12.67
CA TRP A 27 -7.74 -1.84 11.67
C TRP A 27 -7.49 -0.36 11.98
N THR A 28 -6.24 0.05 11.88
CA THR A 28 -5.85 1.47 11.96
C THR A 28 -5.32 1.91 10.60
N ALA A 29 -5.85 3.01 10.06
CA ALA A 29 -5.39 3.57 8.80
C ALA A 29 -3.90 3.97 8.88
N THR A 30 -3.14 3.69 7.82
CA THR A 30 -1.78 4.23 7.69
C THR A 30 -1.82 5.67 7.20
N SER A 31 -0.79 6.45 7.51
CA SER A 31 -0.63 7.79 6.96
C SER A 31 -0.57 7.77 5.44
N THR A 32 -1.17 8.77 4.80
CA THR A 32 -1.03 9.04 3.35
C THR A 32 0.03 10.10 3.07
N THR A 33 0.58 10.74 4.11
CA THR A 33 1.68 11.69 3.98
C THR A 33 2.91 10.97 3.43
N ASN A 34 3.44 11.46 2.30
CA ASN A 34 4.59 10.88 1.59
C ASN A 34 4.40 9.41 1.16
N ALA A 35 3.15 8.93 1.07
CA ALA A 35 2.88 7.59 0.57
C ALA A 35 3.23 7.47 -0.92
N PRO A 36 3.65 6.28 -1.40
CA PRO A 36 3.83 6.05 -2.82
C PRO A 36 2.53 6.36 -3.59
N LYS A 37 2.66 6.77 -4.87
CA LYS A 37 1.50 6.94 -5.75
C LYS A 37 0.65 5.67 -5.76
N ALA A 38 -0.66 5.84 -5.85
CA ALA A 38 -1.64 4.76 -5.89
C ALA A 38 -1.27 3.69 -6.91
N ARG A 39 -1.32 2.41 -6.50
CA ARG A 39 -0.85 1.29 -7.32
C ARG A 39 -1.38 -0.06 -6.85
N SER A 40 -1.53 -1.00 -7.78
CA SER A 40 -1.70 -2.42 -7.50
C SER A 40 -0.51 -3.24 -7.99
N SER A 41 -0.52 -4.54 -7.72
CA SER A 41 0.50 -5.49 -8.20
C SER A 41 1.95 -5.12 -7.86
N HIS A 42 2.12 -4.31 -6.81
CA HIS A 42 3.42 -3.96 -6.26
C HIS A 42 3.94 -5.09 -5.36
N ARG A 43 5.22 -5.03 -4.99
CA ARG A 43 5.78 -5.86 -3.92
C ARG A 43 5.93 -5.02 -2.66
N ALA A 44 5.69 -5.64 -1.51
CA ALA A 44 5.84 -4.99 -0.21
C ALA A 44 6.67 -5.87 0.73
N VAL A 45 7.57 -5.24 1.49
CA VAL A 45 8.34 -5.90 2.56
C VAL A 45 8.27 -5.07 3.84
N TRP A 46 8.10 -5.74 4.97
CA TRP A 46 8.16 -5.12 6.30
C TRP A 46 9.55 -5.31 6.89
N THR A 47 10.19 -4.22 7.28
CA THR A 47 11.56 -4.23 7.83
C THR A 47 11.60 -4.43 9.35
N GLY A 48 10.45 -4.33 10.02
CA GLY A 48 10.37 -4.23 11.49
C GLY A 48 9.96 -2.83 11.96
N SER A 49 10.29 -1.79 11.18
CA SER A 49 9.94 -0.39 11.45
C SER A 49 9.17 0.26 10.30
N GLU A 50 9.42 -0.17 9.07
CA GLU A 50 8.92 0.48 7.86
C GLU A 50 8.41 -0.57 6.87
N MET A 51 7.42 -0.18 6.08
CA MET A 51 6.95 -0.96 4.95
C MET A 51 7.49 -0.33 3.69
N ILE A 52 8.30 -1.08 2.94
CA ILE A 52 8.85 -0.64 1.66
C ILE A 52 7.97 -1.22 0.55
N VAL A 53 7.47 -0.36 -0.32
CA VAL A 53 6.65 -0.71 -1.48
C VAL A 53 7.39 -0.40 -2.76
N TRP A 54 7.50 -1.38 -3.67
CA TRP A 54 8.22 -1.20 -4.93
C TRP A 54 7.44 -1.70 -6.15
N GLY A 55 7.58 -0.96 -7.24
CA GLY A 55 7.01 -1.27 -8.54
C GLY A 55 5.48 -1.19 -8.55
N GLY A 56 4.84 -2.04 -9.36
CA GLY A 56 3.38 -2.10 -9.49
C GLY A 56 2.84 -1.40 -10.74
N TYR A 57 1.53 -1.19 -10.80
CA TYR A 57 0.82 -0.53 -11.89
C TYR A 57 -0.12 0.53 -11.33
N ASP A 58 -0.10 1.75 -11.89
CA ASP A 58 -0.88 2.90 -11.40
C ASP A 58 -2.16 3.19 -12.19
N GLY A 59 -2.53 2.29 -13.11
CA GLY A 59 -3.64 2.50 -14.05
C GLY A 59 -3.22 2.98 -15.42
N THR A 60 -1.97 3.41 -15.58
CA THR A 60 -1.43 3.85 -16.87
C THR A 60 -0.07 3.23 -17.18
N ASN A 61 0.81 3.09 -16.19
CA ASN A 61 2.19 2.64 -16.38
C ASN A 61 2.58 1.57 -15.36
N PHE A 62 3.45 0.65 -15.80
CA PHE A 62 4.24 -0.16 -14.86
C PHE A 62 5.30 0.73 -14.23
N LEU A 63 5.38 0.70 -12.90
CA LEU A 63 6.25 1.55 -12.11
C LEU A 63 7.58 0.82 -11.84
N ASN A 64 8.69 1.56 -11.85
CA ASN A 64 9.98 1.11 -11.32
C ASN A 64 10.40 1.86 -10.04
N THR A 65 9.44 2.55 -9.40
CA THR A 65 9.67 3.41 -8.23
C THR A 65 9.16 2.77 -6.95
N GLY A 66 9.64 3.23 -5.81
CA GLY A 66 9.17 2.81 -4.49
C GLY A 66 9.47 3.81 -3.38
N ALA A 67 8.89 3.55 -2.22
CA ALA A 67 9.08 4.28 -0.97
C ALA A 67 8.81 3.35 0.22
#